data_AF-A0AAV0RJW1-F1
#
_entry.id   AF-A0AAV0RJW1-F1
#
_cell.length_a   1.000
_cell.length_b   1.000
_cell.length_c   1.000
_cell.angle_alpha   90.00
_cell.angle_beta   90.00
_cell.angle_gamma   90.00
#
_symmetry.space_group_name_H-M   'P 1'
#
loop_
_entity.id
_entity.type
_entity.pdbx_description
1 polymer ?
#
loop_
_entity_poly.entity_id
_entity_poly.type
_entity_poly.pdbx_seq_one_letter_code
_entity_poly.pdbx_strand_id
1 'polypeptide(L)'
;CLKKKLFELQNQGEQFPREQSTMEVAVGKRKGGNRIVEENILAILDADDRKDTRENNDNRSSFLEAVRSACLAPVNGSPPTMKMCEAVFKILRAGKHLDLIMGSFWLLRELEKAWCPFVLNLDSTHQSKEAVNKSNDRPLDSLGFHLLIQELVEFANKVQSPETKSLSNLLLFQYLVDVLEGDFMMRNKLFEETLNWIHLRESLLNLLLNSRKIQYKNFIRHCLILLCGLSHPSAESRVDVDMIDNVLESDSHGAVGIASAEVRHNTCTALQKFLVVVKQ
;
A
#
# COMPACT_ATOMS: atom_id res chain seq x y z
N CYS A 1 42.54 -4.91 27.71
CA CYS A 1 42.42 -6.00 28.71
C CYS A 1 41.05 -6.70 28.67
N LEU A 2 39.92 -5.98 28.60
CA LEU A 2 38.57 -6.60 28.58
C LEU A 2 38.12 -7.21 27.24
N LYS A 3 38.66 -6.79 26.09
CA LYS A 3 38.32 -7.38 24.78
C LYS A 3 38.95 -8.75 24.51
N LYS A 4 39.99 -9.14 25.26
CA LYS A 4 40.66 -10.44 25.08
C LYS A 4 39.92 -11.57 25.81
N LYS A 5 39.26 -11.24 26.93
CA LYS A 5 38.50 -12.18 27.77
C LYS A 5 37.13 -12.57 27.21
N LEU A 6 36.57 -11.77 26.28
CA LEU A 6 35.31 -12.09 25.60
C LEU A 6 35.51 -13.07 24.42
N PHE A 7 36.71 -13.12 23.84
CA PHE A 7 37.04 -14.00 22.72
C PHE A 7 37.40 -15.43 23.17
N GLU A 8 37.86 -15.59 24.41
CA GLU A 8 38.23 -16.90 24.99
C GLU A 8 37.02 -17.69 25.51
N LEU A 9 35.87 -17.05 25.75
CA LEU A 9 34.63 -17.71 26.21
C LEU A 9 33.75 -18.26 25.07
N GLN A 10 34.11 -18.01 23.81
CA GLN A 10 33.32 -18.42 22.65
C GLN A 10 33.86 -19.69 21.95
N ASN A 11 34.96 -20.28 22.44
CA ASN A 11 35.70 -21.35 21.76
C ASN A 11 36.00 -22.61 22.63
N GLN A 12 35.22 -22.89 23.66
CA GLN A 12 35.21 -24.19 24.37
C GLN A 12 33.73 -24.55 24.57
N GLY A 13 33.09 -25.58 24.01
CA GLY A 13 33.58 -26.84 23.47
C GLY A 13 33.25 -27.97 24.45
N GLU A 14 32.01 -28.46 24.49
CA GLU A 14 31.71 -29.76 25.09
C GLU A 14 30.82 -30.61 24.17
N GLN A 15 31.17 -31.88 24.12
CA GLN A 15 30.87 -32.87 23.10
C GLN A 15 30.39 -34.15 23.82
N PHE A 16 29.41 -34.83 23.23
CA PHE A 16 28.94 -36.23 23.42
C PHE A 16 27.76 -36.53 24.37
N PRO A 17 26.96 -37.62 24.13
CA PRO A 17 26.96 -38.56 23.00
C PRO A 17 25.62 -38.65 22.22
N ARG A 18 25.74 -39.30 21.04
CA ARG A 18 24.64 -39.75 20.16
C ARG A 18 23.83 -40.85 20.84
N GLU A 19 22.51 -40.74 20.80
CA GLU A 19 21.64 -41.87 20.52
C GLU A 19 20.62 -41.46 19.46
N GLN A 20 20.50 -42.31 18.45
CA GLN A 20 19.66 -42.17 17.28
C GLN A 20 18.22 -42.56 17.65
N SER A 21 17.25 -41.72 17.31
CA SER A 21 15.95 -42.23 16.87
C SER A 21 15.45 -41.34 15.74
N THR A 22 15.67 -41.84 14.53
CA THR A 22 15.20 -41.32 13.26
C THR A 22 13.67 -41.38 13.20
N MET A 23 13.03 -40.22 13.18
CA MET A 23 11.80 -40.02 12.43
C MET A 23 11.97 -38.75 11.61
N GLU A 24 12.49 -38.93 10.39
CA GLU A 24 12.36 -37.93 9.32
C GLU A 24 10.87 -37.76 9.02
N VAL A 25 10.24 -36.76 9.63
CA VAL A 25 9.03 -36.19 9.06
C VAL A 25 9.51 -35.21 8.00
N ALA A 26 9.48 -35.66 6.75
CA ALA A 26 9.62 -34.80 5.60
C ALA A 26 8.64 -33.63 5.74
N VAL A 27 9.16 -32.45 6.06
CA VAL A 27 8.42 -31.19 5.92
C VAL A 27 8.33 -30.91 4.43
N GLY A 28 7.42 -31.63 3.78
CA GLY A 28 6.89 -31.24 2.50
C GLY A 28 6.32 -29.84 2.64
N LYS A 29 6.95 -28.87 1.96
CA LYS A 29 6.42 -27.52 1.78
C LYS A 29 4.90 -27.61 1.52
N ARG A 30 4.09 -27.05 2.41
CA ARG A 30 2.62 -26.93 2.31
C ARG A 30 2.22 -25.98 1.17
N LYS A 31 2.67 -26.23 -0.06
CA LYS A 31 2.26 -25.44 -1.24
C LYS A 31 0.76 -25.57 -1.52
N GLY A 32 0.10 -26.65 -1.08
CA GLY A 32 -1.34 -26.84 -1.26
C GLY A 32 -2.21 -26.02 -0.31
N GLY A 33 -1.80 -25.82 0.95
CA GLY A 33 -2.62 -25.17 1.97
C GLY A 33 -2.84 -23.67 1.70
N ASN A 34 -1.78 -22.93 1.38
CA ASN A 34 -1.90 -21.50 1.09
C ASN A 34 -2.73 -21.21 -0.16
N ARG A 35 -2.64 -22.08 -1.17
CA ARG A 35 -3.43 -21.91 -2.39
C ARG A 35 -4.92 -22.11 -2.14
N ILE A 36 -5.30 -23.08 -1.31
CA ILE A 36 -6.70 -23.30 -0.94
C ILE A 36 -7.23 -22.14 -0.10
N VAL A 37 -6.45 -21.65 0.86
CA VAL A 37 -6.81 -20.46 1.65
C VAL A 37 -6.97 -19.24 0.74
N GLU A 38 -6.07 -19.07 -0.23
CA GLU A 38 -6.17 -18.00 -1.22
C GLU A 38 -7.44 -18.08 -2.06
N GLU A 39 -7.69 -19.23 -2.68
CA GLU A 39 -8.88 -19.46 -3.51
C GLU A 39 -10.16 -19.23 -2.71
N ASN A 40 -10.24 -19.70 -1.46
CA ASN A 40 -11.39 -19.51 -0.59
C ASN A 40 -11.63 -18.04 -0.23
N ILE A 41 -10.57 -17.28 0.06
CA ILE A 41 -10.69 -15.87 0.41
C ILE A 41 -11.09 -15.05 -0.83
N LEU A 42 -10.48 -15.32 -1.99
CA LEU A 42 -10.82 -14.62 -3.24
C LEU A 42 -12.25 -14.92 -3.71
N ALA A 43 -12.76 -16.13 -3.46
CA ALA A 43 -14.13 -16.52 -3.78
C ALA A 43 -15.20 -15.68 -3.06
N ILE A 44 -14.85 -15.00 -1.95
CA ILE A 44 -15.78 -14.08 -1.26
C ILE A 44 -16.24 -12.94 -2.20
N LEU A 45 -15.43 -12.58 -3.20
CA LEU A 45 -15.71 -11.50 -4.14
C LEU A 45 -16.51 -11.92 -5.40
N ASP A 46 -16.95 -13.19 -5.53
CA ASP A 46 -17.48 -13.71 -6.81
C ASP A 46 -18.83 -13.10 -7.25
N ALA A 47 -18.78 -12.26 -8.30
CA ALA A 47 -19.35 -12.48 -9.65
C ALA A 47 -19.88 -11.19 -10.32
N ASP A 48 -20.26 -10.16 -9.56
CA ASP A 48 -20.66 -8.87 -10.15
C ASP A 48 -20.15 -7.69 -9.32
N ASP A 49 -18.82 -7.54 -9.27
CA ASP A 49 -18.10 -6.45 -8.60
C ASP A 49 -18.50 -5.04 -9.07
N ARG A 50 -19.26 -4.93 -10.18
CA ARG A 50 -19.60 -3.64 -10.78
C ARG A 50 -20.74 -2.96 -10.04
N LYS A 51 -21.67 -3.73 -9.46
CA LYS A 51 -22.83 -3.16 -8.76
C LYS A 51 -22.47 -2.72 -7.34
N ASP A 52 -23.05 -1.60 -6.95
CA ASP A 52 -22.96 -1.08 -5.59
C ASP A 52 -24.20 -1.54 -4.80
N THR A 53 -24.28 -2.85 -4.55
CA THR A 53 -25.32 -3.43 -3.71
C THR A 53 -24.81 -3.60 -2.28
N ARG A 54 -25.72 -3.58 -1.32
CA ARG A 54 -25.40 -3.88 0.09
C ARG A 54 -24.64 -5.20 0.23
N GLU A 55 -25.13 -6.25 -0.45
CA GLU A 55 -24.49 -7.57 -0.49
C GLU A 55 -23.03 -7.51 -0.97
N ASN A 56 -22.75 -6.79 -2.07
CA ASN A 56 -21.39 -6.65 -2.57
C ASN A 56 -20.46 -5.91 -1.58
N ASN A 57 -20.98 -4.92 -0.85
CA ASN A 57 -20.20 -4.19 0.14
C ASN A 57 -19.94 -5.00 1.40
N ASP A 58 -20.92 -5.82 1.82
CA ASP A 58 -20.76 -6.78 2.91
C ASP A 58 -19.74 -7.87 2.53
N ASN A 59 -19.74 -8.33 1.28
CA ASN A 59 -18.75 -9.27 0.74
C ASN A 59 -17.35 -8.65 0.73
N ARG A 60 -17.19 -7.40 0.30
CA ARG A 60 -15.89 -6.69 0.35
C ARG A 60 -15.38 -6.55 1.78
N SER A 61 -16.26 -6.20 2.72
CA SER A 61 -15.89 -6.11 4.14
C SER A 61 -15.46 -7.47 4.69
N SER A 62 -16.21 -8.52 4.37
CA SER A 62 -15.88 -9.91 4.73
C SER A 62 -14.56 -10.37 4.14
N PHE A 63 -14.28 -9.99 2.89
CA PHE A 63 -13.00 -10.24 2.23
C PHE A 63 -11.83 -9.56 2.96
N LEU A 64 -11.95 -8.26 3.28
CA LEU A 64 -10.90 -7.52 4.01
C LEU A 64 -10.61 -8.18 5.36
N GLU A 65 -11.64 -8.60 6.08
CA GLU A 65 -11.49 -9.25 7.38
C GLU A 65 -10.92 -10.66 7.26
N ALA A 66 -11.27 -11.41 6.22
CA ALA A 66 -10.68 -12.72 5.94
C ALA A 66 -9.19 -12.61 5.61
N VAL A 67 -8.77 -11.60 4.84
CA VAL A 67 -7.35 -11.32 4.57
C VAL A 67 -6.62 -10.97 5.87
N ARG A 68 -7.18 -10.08 6.70
CA ARG A 68 -6.62 -9.75 8.03
C ARG A 68 -6.46 -10.99 8.90
N SER A 69 -7.52 -11.78 9.01
CA SER A 69 -7.54 -13.00 9.83
C SER A 69 -6.55 -14.06 9.34
N ALA A 70 -6.35 -14.21 8.03
CA ALA A 70 -5.40 -15.19 7.49
C ALA A 70 -3.94 -14.73 7.64
N CYS A 71 -3.67 -13.44 7.46
CA CYS A 71 -2.31 -12.91 7.34
C CYS A 71 -1.74 -12.31 8.61
N LEU A 72 -2.58 -11.81 9.52
CA LEU A 72 -2.16 -10.99 10.67
C LEU A 72 -2.54 -11.60 12.03
N ALA A 73 -3.63 -12.37 12.11
CA ALA A 73 -4.07 -12.97 13.38
C ALA A 73 -3.23 -14.16 13.89
N PRO A 74 -2.71 -15.08 13.04
CA PRO A 74 -1.93 -16.21 13.51
C PRO A 74 -0.50 -15.79 13.88
N VAL A 75 0.03 -16.35 14.98
CA VAL A 75 1.44 -16.14 15.41
C VAL A 75 2.45 -16.50 14.31
N ASN A 76 2.09 -17.44 13.44
CA ASN A 76 2.84 -17.82 12.24
C ASN A 76 1.97 -17.63 10.99
N GLY A 77 1.36 -16.45 10.83
CA GLY A 77 0.57 -16.10 9.64
C GLY A 77 1.35 -16.34 8.35
N SER A 78 0.64 -16.47 7.23
CA SER A 78 1.29 -16.44 5.92
C SER A 78 1.19 -15.05 5.32
N PRO A 79 2.20 -14.61 4.54
CA PRO A 79 2.08 -13.37 3.81
C PRO A 79 0.89 -13.42 2.84
N PRO A 80 0.15 -12.31 2.65
CA PRO A 80 -0.88 -12.22 1.63
C PRO A 80 -0.30 -12.53 0.25
N THR A 81 -1.11 -13.15 -0.60
CA THR A 81 -0.73 -13.35 -2.00
C THR A 81 -0.89 -12.05 -2.79
N MET A 82 -0.23 -11.96 -3.95
CA MET A 82 -0.35 -10.78 -4.82
C MET A 82 -1.81 -10.51 -5.21
N LYS A 83 -2.59 -11.56 -5.48
CA LYS A 83 -4.00 -11.43 -5.84
C LYS A 83 -4.85 -10.86 -4.70
N MET A 84 -4.55 -11.23 -3.45
CA MET A 84 -5.20 -10.64 -2.28
C MET A 84 -4.89 -9.14 -2.20
N CYS A 85 -3.61 -8.76 -2.28
CA CYS A 85 -3.20 -7.36 -2.26
C CYS A 85 -3.84 -6.57 -3.40
N GLU A 86 -3.90 -7.13 -4.61
CA GLU A 86 -4.58 -6.54 -5.77
C GLU A 86 -6.08 -6.31 -5.51
N ALA A 87 -6.77 -7.28 -4.91
CA ALA A 87 -8.17 -7.13 -4.58
C ALA A 87 -8.41 -6.06 -3.49
N VAL A 88 -7.58 -6.02 -2.43
CA VAL A 88 -7.64 -4.95 -1.42
C VAL A 88 -7.41 -3.57 -2.08
N PHE A 89 -6.44 -3.49 -2.98
CA PHE A 89 -6.15 -2.27 -3.73
C PHE A 89 -7.31 -1.83 -4.61
N LYS A 90 -7.98 -2.77 -5.31
CA LYS A 90 -9.17 -2.49 -6.12
C LYS A 90 -10.31 -1.97 -5.26
N ILE A 91 -10.52 -2.52 -4.07
CA ILE A 91 -11.54 -2.05 -3.12
C ILE A 91 -11.24 -0.60 -2.70
N LEU A 92 -9.98 -0.31 -2.31
CA LEU A 92 -9.55 1.06 -1.97
C LEU A 92 -9.84 1.99 -3.15
N ARG A 93 -9.28 1.67 -4.33
CA ARG A 93 -9.37 2.50 -5.54
C ARG A 93 -10.80 2.70 -6.02
N ALA A 94 -11.72 1.76 -5.80
CA ALA A 94 -13.12 1.93 -6.18
C ALA A 94 -13.76 3.14 -5.48
N GLY A 95 -13.34 3.44 -4.24
CA GLY A 95 -13.70 4.67 -3.55
C GLY A 95 -15.19 4.87 -3.29
N LYS A 96 -15.96 3.77 -3.15
CA LYS A 96 -17.44 3.82 -3.07
C LYS A 96 -17.96 4.16 -1.66
N HIS A 97 -17.43 3.52 -0.62
CA HIS A 97 -17.90 3.66 0.77
C HIS A 97 -16.77 3.99 1.72
N LEU A 98 -16.99 4.92 2.66
CA LEU A 98 -15.97 5.37 3.60
C LEU A 98 -15.36 4.22 4.41
N ASP A 99 -16.19 3.30 4.92
CA ASP A 99 -15.71 2.17 5.73
C ASP A 99 -14.83 1.22 4.92
N LEU A 100 -15.18 0.97 3.65
CA LEU A 100 -14.37 0.17 2.74
C LEU A 100 -13.05 0.87 2.39
N ILE A 101 -13.08 2.19 2.19
CA ILE A 101 -11.88 3.00 1.92
C ILE A 101 -10.93 2.94 3.11
N MET A 102 -11.43 3.24 4.31
CA MET A 102 -10.61 3.23 5.52
C MET A 102 -10.13 1.82 5.84
N GLY A 103 -11.02 0.82 5.79
CA GLY A 103 -10.69 -0.57 6.07
C GLY A 103 -9.62 -1.14 5.13
N SER A 104 -9.71 -0.87 3.83
CA SER A 104 -8.71 -1.30 2.85
C SER A 104 -7.38 -0.56 3.00
N PHE A 105 -7.40 0.75 3.23
CA PHE A 105 -6.18 1.53 3.48
C PHE A 105 -5.42 1.04 4.73
N TRP A 106 -6.11 0.86 5.85
CA TRP A 106 -5.48 0.37 7.08
C TRP A 106 -4.96 -1.05 6.91
N LEU A 107 -5.71 -1.93 6.27
CA LEU A 107 -5.26 -3.29 6.01
C LEU A 107 -3.98 -3.30 5.17
N LEU A 108 -3.89 -2.50 4.10
CA LEU A 108 -2.66 -2.39 3.30
C LEU A 108 -1.47 -1.96 4.16
N ARG A 109 -1.63 -0.96 5.04
CA ARG A 109 -0.56 -0.53 5.95
C ARG A 109 -0.17 -1.59 6.98
N GLU A 110 -1.13 -2.35 7.51
CA GLU A 110 -0.87 -3.43 8.45
C GLU A 110 -0.07 -4.56 7.78
N LEU A 111 -0.48 -4.95 6.57
CA LEU A 111 0.21 -5.96 5.77
C LEU A 111 1.63 -5.51 5.38
N GLU A 112 1.80 -4.24 4.98
CA GLU A 112 3.10 -3.63 4.71
C GLU A 112 4.03 -3.76 5.91
N LYS A 113 3.55 -3.41 7.12
CA LYS A 113 4.36 -3.42 8.35
C LYS A 113 4.71 -4.82 8.83
N ALA A 114 3.77 -5.75 8.76
CA ALA A 114 3.97 -7.10 9.29
C ALA A 114 4.99 -7.90 8.45
N TRP A 115 5.20 -7.50 7.21
CA TRP A 115 5.88 -8.33 6.24
C TRP A 115 6.74 -7.54 5.23
N CYS A 116 7.13 -6.31 5.61
CA CYS A 116 7.91 -5.33 4.85
C CYS A 116 8.86 -5.92 3.78
N PRO A 117 9.03 -5.19 2.67
CA PRO A 117 8.02 -4.77 1.71
C PRO A 117 7.72 -5.93 0.75
N PHE A 118 6.45 -6.17 0.45
CA PHE A 118 6.03 -7.28 -0.41
C PHE A 118 6.28 -7.09 -1.90
N VAL A 119 6.62 -5.86 -2.31
CA VAL A 119 6.82 -5.45 -3.68
C VAL A 119 5.63 -5.85 -4.57
N LEU A 120 4.67 -4.92 -4.71
CA LEU A 120 3.87 -4.82 -5.93
C LEU A 120 4.88 -4.80 -7.08
N ASN A 121 4.94 -5.87 -7.86
CA ASN A 121 6.00 -6.09 -8.83
C ASN A 121 5.90 -5.05 -9.96
N LEU A 122 6.58 -3.92 -9.76
CA LEU A 122 6.61 -2.77 -10.65
C LEU A 122 7.72 -2.94 -11.70
N ASP A 123 7.83 -4.11 -12.32
CA ASP A 123 8.16 -4.23 -13.73
C ASP A 123 8.13 -5.69 -14.20
N SER A 124 7.35 -5.93 -15.26
CA SER A 124 7.57 -7.09 -16.12
C SER A 124 8.79 -6.82 -16.98
N THR A 125 9.95 -7.29 -16.57
CA THR A 125 11.01 -7.56 -17.54
C THR A 125 11.51 -8.98 -17.31
N HIS A 126 11.23 -9.83 -18.30
CA HIS A 126 11.60 -11.25 -18.41
C HIS A 126 10.67 -12.29 -17.74
N GLN A 127 9.47 -12.49 -18.29
CA GLN A 127 9.06 -13.82 -18.77
C GLN A 127 7.75 -13.82 -19.58
N SER A 128 7.81 -14.58 -20.67
CA SER A 128 6.74 -15.16 -21.50
C SER A 128 5.86 -14.22 -22.34
N LYS A 129 6.12 -14.27 -23.64
CA LYS A 129 5.13 -14.00 -24.69
C LYS A 129 3.99 -15.00 -24.52
N GLU A 130 2.84 -14.58 -24.02
CA GLU A 130 1.52 -15.12 -24.38
C GLU A 130 0.39 -14.33 -23.72
N ALA A 131 -0.72 -14.22 -24.45
CA ALA A 131 -1.95 -13.48 -24.15
C ALA A 131 -1.91 -11.95 -24.38
N VAL A 132 -2.07 -11.59 -25.66
CA VAL A 132 -2.84 -10.41 -26.07
C VAL A 132 -4.26 -10.58 -25.50
N ASN A 133 -4.52 -10.05 -24.30
CA ASN A 133 -5.85 -9.61 -23.87
C ASN A 133 -5.73 -8.69 -22.66
N LYS A 134 -6.40 -7.53 -22.79
CA LYS A 134 -6.42 -6.39 -21.87
C LYS A 134 -6.63 -6.82 -20.41
N SER A 135 -5.82 -6.28 -19.50
CA SER A 135 -6.26 -6.12 -18.12
C SER A 135 -5.56 -4.90 -17.49
N ASN A 136 -6.36 -3.89 -17.12
CA ASN A 136 -5.96 -2.79 -16.24
C ASN A 136 -5.84 -3.29 -14.78
N ASP A 137 -5.47 -4.57 -14.60
CA ASP A 137 -5.72 -5.36 -13.41
C ASP A 137 -4.48 -5.47 -12.51
N ARG A 138 -3.37 -4.86 -12.96
CA ARG A 138 -2.14 -4.69 -12.19
C ARG A 138 -2.31 -3.50 -11.23
N PRO A 139 -1.93 -3.64 -9.94
CA PRO A 139 -2.40 -2.74 -8.88
C PRO A 139 -1.87 -1.32 -9.07
N LEU A 140 -0.69 -1.13 -9.64
CA LEU A 140 -0.31 0.14 -10.25
C LEU A 140 0.89 -0.09 -11.15
N ASP A 141 0.84 0.29 -12.42
CA ASP A 141 2.06 0.48 -13.22
C ASP A 141 2.41 1.98 -13.23
N SER A 142 3.51 2.34 -13.88
CA SER A 142 3.93 3.74 -13.98
C SER A 142 2.85 4.67 -14.57
N LEU A 143 2.03 4.17 -15.51
CA LEU A 143 0.90 4.89 -16.05
C LEU A 143 -0.22 5.06 -15.01
N GLY A 144 -0.54 4.00 -14.27
CA GLY A 144 -1.51 4.04 -13.17
C GLY A 144 -1.17 5.09 -12.11
N PHE A 145 0.11 5.22 -11.74
CA PHE A 145 0.58 6.24 -10.80
C PHE A 145 0.45 7.66 -11.38
N HIS A 146 0.81 7.84 -12.66
CA HIS A 146 0.64 9.13 -13.34
C HIS A 146 -0.84 9.57 -13.41
N LEU A 147 -1.73 8.64 -13.76
CA LEU A 147 -3.17 8.88 -13.79
C LEU A 147 -3.72 9.24 -12.40
N LEU A 148 -3.25 8.57 -11.34
CA LEU A 148 -3.64 8.91 -9.97
C LEU A 148 -3.26 10.35 -9.63
N ILE A 149 -2.05 10.80 -9.96
CA ILE A 149 -1.65 12.20 -9.75
C ILE A 149 -2.52 13.16 -10.56
N GLN A 150 -2.84 12.82 -11.80
CA GLN A 150 -3.71 13.66 -12.62
C GLN A 150 -5.12 13.79 -12.01
N GLU A 151 -5.72 12.67 -11.60
CA GLU A 151 -7.01 12.65 -10.90
C GLU A 151 -6.97 13.52 -9.63
N LEU A 152 -5.86 13.48 -8.88
CA LEU A 152 -5.66 14.30 -7.69
C LEU A 152 -5.49 15.79 -8.00
N VAL A 153 -4.78 16.15 -9.07
CA VAL A 153 -4.66 17.54 -9.52
C VAL A 153 -6.02 18.09 -9.94
N GLU A 154 -6.81 17.30 -10.67
CA GLU A 154 -8.18 17.67 -11.04
C GLU A 154 -9.04 17.89 -9.80
N PHE A 155 -8.93 17.02 -8.79
CA PHE A 155 -9.62 17.20 -7.50
C PHE A 155 -9.18 18.47 -6.77
N ALA A 156 -7.87 18.73 -6.67
CA ALA A 156 -7.35 19.88 -5.93
C ALA A 156 -7.79 21.23 -6.52
N ASN A 157 -8.19 21.26 -7.80
CA ASN A 157 -8.73 22.44 -8.47
C ASN A 157 -10.26 22.58 -8.36
N LYS A 158 -10.98 21.56 -7.87
CA LYS A 158 -12.45 21.61 -7.71
C LYS A 158 -12.80 22.30 -6.39
N VAL A 159 -13.83 23.14 -6.43
CA VAL A 159 -14.39 23.88 -5.28
C VAL A 159 -15.48 23.06 -4.54
N GLN A 160 -15.83 21.88 -5.06
CA GLN A 160 -16.94 21.07 -4.55
C GLN A 160 -16.58 20.28 -3.29
N SER A 161 -17.62 19.83 -2.57
CA SER A 161 -17.53 19.02 -1.37
C SER A 161 -16.69 17.76 -1.57
N PRO A 162 -15.99 17.27 -0.53
CA PRO A 162 -15.14 16.09 -0.64
C PRO A 162 -15.94 14.85 -1.01
N GLU A 163 -15.61 14.26 -2.15
CA GLU A 163 -16.14 12.98 -2.59
C GLU A 163 -15.33 11.83 -1.96
N THR A 164 -16.02 10.73 -1.64
CA THR A 164 -15.39 9.49 -1.17
C THR A 164 -14.31 8.98 -2.14
N LYS A 165 -14.52 9.19 -3.45
CA LYS A 165 -13.53 8.87 -4.47
C LYS A 165 -12.23 9.66 -4.32
N SER A 166 -12.33 10.96 -4.06
CA SER A 166 -11.17 11.83 -3.83
C SER A 166 -10.42 11.41 -2.57
N LEU A 167 -11.14 11.11 -1.49
CA LEU A 167 -10.56 10.59 -0.26
C LEU A 167 -9.78 9.29 -0.49
N SER A 168 -10.38 8.34 -1.22
CA SER A 168 -9.73 7.09 -1.64
C SER A 168 -8.42 7.37 -2.39
N ASN A 169 -8.44 8.27 -3.37
CA ASN A 169 -7.26 8.59 -4.17
C ASN A 169 -6.15 9.24 -3.34
N LEU A 170 -6.50 10.11 -2.38
CA LEU A 170 -5.55 10.74 -1.47
C LEU A 170 -4.86 9.71 -0.58
N LEU A 171 -5.63 8.83 0.05
CA LEU A 171 -5.13 7.73 0.89
C LEU A 171 -4.29 6.75 0.09
N LEU A 172 -4.74 6.42 -1.13
CA LEU A 172 -3.99 5.54 -2.01
C LEU A 172 -2.63 6.13 -2.39
N PHE A 173 -2.60 7.42 -2.72
CA PHE A 173 -1.34 8.12 -2.99
C PHE A 173 -0.40 8.10 -1.78
N GLN A 174 -0.91 8.36 -0.57
CA GLN A 174 -0.11 8.28 0.65
C GLN A 174 0.50 6.89 0.86
N TYR A 175 -0.31 5.82 0.70
CA TYR A 175 0.18 4.45 0.80
C TYR A 175 1.32 4.17 -0.20
N LEU A 176 1.12 4.56 -1.46
CA LEU A 176 2.11 4.32 -2.52
C LEU A 176 3.42 5.07 -2.28
N VAL A 177 3.36 6.32 -1.78
CA VAL A 177 4.57 7.07 -1.43
C VAL A 177 5.34 6.35 -0.32
N ASP A 178 4.68 5.85 0.72
CA ASP A 178 5.35 5.15 1.81
C ASP A 178 6.01 3.85 1.31
N VAL A 179 5.38 3.11 0.39
CA VAL A 179 5.96 1.93 -0.28
C VAL A 179 7.22 2.30 -1.07
N LEU A 180 7.13 3.36 -1.88
CA LEU A 180 8.25 3.83 -2.72
C LEU A 180 9.43 4.30 -1.86
N GLU A 181 9.15 5.07 -0.81
CA GLU A 181 10.15 5.54 0.15
C GLU A 181 10.82 4.36 0.88
N GLY A 182 10.02 3.42 1.39
CA GLY A 182 10.53 2.25 2.11
C GLY A 182 11.45 1.37 1.26
N ASP A 183 11.05 1.04 0.03
CA ASP A 183 11.87 0.27 -0.90
C ASP A 183 13.17 1.01 -1.28
N PHE A 184 13.07 2.31 -1.59
CA PHE A 184 14.23 3.12 -1.95
C PHE A 184 15.23 3.24 -0.79
N MET A 185 14.77 3.50 0.44
CA MET A 185 15.63 3.62 1.62
C MET A 185 16.34 2.31 1.95
N MET A 186 15.64 1.18 1.89
CA MET A 186 16.23 -0.15 2.09
C MET A 186 17.34 -0.43 1.05
N ARG A 187 17.08 -0.11 -0.21
CA ARG A 187 18.04 -0.31 -1.30
C ARG A 187 19.20 0.67 -1.27
N ASN A 188 18.96 1.92 -0.84
CA ASN A 188 20.01 2.91 -0.66
C ASN A 188 20.99 2.48 0.43
N LYS A 189 20.50 1.97 1.56
CA LYS A 189 21.36 1.40 2.60
C LYS A 189 22.22 0.25 2.07
N LEU A 190 21.61 -0.66 1.31
CA LEU A 190 22.36 -1.77 0.70
C LEU A 190 23.40 -1.28 -0.32
N PHE A 191 23.09 -0.22 -1.07
CA PHE A 191 24.05 0.44 -1.94
C PHE A 191 25.21 1.06 -1.16
N GLU A 192 24.96 1.76 -0.06
CA GLU A 192 26.02 2.34 0.78
C GLU A 192 26.96 1.26 1.34
N GLU A 193 26.44 0.08 1.67
CA GLU A 193 27.22 -1.05 2.18
C GLU A 193 28.01 -1.78 1.08
N THR A 194 27.43 -1.93 -0.12
CA THR A 194 27.98 -2.78 -1.19
C THR A 194 28.63 -2.01 -2.34
N LEU A 195 28.37 -0.69 -2.43
CA LEU A 195 28.64 0.18 -3.58
C LEU A 195 28.05 -0.32 -4.91
N ASN A 196 27.06 -1.22 -4.84
CA ASN A 196 26.45 -1.81 -6.02
C ASN A 196 25.22 -1.01 -6.47
N TRP A 197 25.40 -0.16 -7.49
CA TRP A 197 24.34 0.71 -8.05
C TRP A 197 23.10 -0.05 -8.55
N ILE A 198 23.23 -1.36 -8.83
CA ILE A 198 22.09 -2.19 -9.27
C ILE A 198 20.94 -2.12 -8.26
N HIS A 199 21.24 -2.08 -6.96
CA HIS A 199 20.21 -1.99 -5.92
C HIS A 199 19.35 -0.73 -6.06
N LEU A 200 19.98 0.43 -6.28
CA LEU A 200 19.27 1.69 -6.50
C LEU A 200 18.51 1.68 -7.82
N ARG A 201 19.13 1.23 -8.92
CA ARG A 201 18.49 1.15 -10.24
C ARG A 201 17.21 0.32 -10.23
N GLU A 202 17.19 -0.75 -9.45
CA GLU A 202 16.06 -1.67 -9.31
C GLU A 202 15.06 -1.26 -8.22
N SER A 203 15.23 -0.08 -7.60
CA SER A 203 14.21 0.45 -6.69
C SER A 203 12.93 0.80 -7.44
N LEU A 204 11.79 0.61 -6.77
CA LEU A 204 10.47 0.92 -7.29
C LEU A 204 10.36 2.38 -7.75
N LEU A 205 11.01 3.29 -7.03
CA LEU A 205 11.12 4.69 -7.40
C LEU A 205 11.81 4.86 -8.77
N ASN A 206 12.97 4.24 -8.96
CA ASN A 206 13.69 4.34 -10.22
C ASN A 206 12.97 3.64 -11.37
N LEU A 207 12.30 2.51 -11.12
CA LEU A 207 11.46 1.85 -12.13
C LEU A 207 10.26 2.73 -12.53
N LEU A 208 9.63 3.37 -11.54
CA LEU A 208 8.54 4.32 -11.75
C LEU A 208 8.98 5.51 -12.61
N LEU A 209 10.07 6.18 -12.22
CA LEU A 209 10.56 7.42 -12.84
C LEU A 209 11.25 7.20 -14.20
N ASN A 210 11.93 6.06 -14.40
CA ASN A 210 12.57 5.73 -15.69
C ASN A 210 11.59 5.18 -16.73
N SER A 211 10.32 4.99 -16.36
CA SER A 211 9.33 4.55 -17.31
C SER A 211 9.12 5.59 -18.41
N ARG A 212 9.25 5.16 -19.66
CA ARG A 212 8.94 5.99 -20.84
C ARG A 212 7.49 6.48 -20.88
N LYS A 213 6.62 5.93 -20.03
CA LYS A 213 5.21 6.35 -19.88
C LYS A 213 5.06 7.66 -19.10
N ILE A 214 6.05 8.06 -18.30
CA ILE A 214 6.01 9.31 -17.52
C ILE A 214 6.90 10.36 -18.18
N GLN A 215 6.32 11.51 -18.53
CA GLN A 215 7.09 12.70 -18.88
C GLN A 215 7.52 13.42 -17.61
N TYR A 216 8.75 13.19 -17.15
CA TYR A 216 9.28 13.70 -15.87
C TYR A 216 8.99 15.18 -15.61
N LYS A 217 9.21 16.06 -16.60
CA LYS A 217 8.93 17.49 -16.48
C LYS A 217 7.46 17.79 -16.15
N ASN A 218 6.53 17.14 -16.86
CA ASN A 218 5.10 17.32 -16.63
C ASN A 218 4.65 16.67 -15.32
N PHE A 219 5.25 15.54 -14.97
CA PHE A 219 5.01 14.85 -13.71
C PHE A 219 5.38 15.71 -12.49
N ILE A 220 6.59 16.29 -12.47
CA ILE A 220 7.00 17.22 -11.41
C ILE A 220 6.08 18.44 -11.37
N ARG A 221 5.71 18.99 -12.54
CA ARG A 221 4.74 20.08 -12.61
C ARG A 221 3.40 19.71 -11.96
N HIS A 222 2.86 18.52 -12.24
CA HIS A 222 1.61 18.04 -11.62
C HIS A 222 1.76 17.86 -10.11
N CYS A 223 2.90 17.34 -9.63
CA CYS A 223 3.19 17.25 -8.20
C CYS A 223 3.19 18.63 -7.54
N LEU A 224 3.80 19.64 -8.15
CA LEU A 224 3.82 21.00 -7.61
C LEU A 224 2.42 21.64 -7.59
N ILE A 225 1.63 21.45 -8.65
CA ILE A 225 0.24 21.93 -8.70
C ILE A 225 -0.58 21.28 -7.58
N LEU A 226 -0.45 19.96 -7.41
CA LEU A 226 -1.14 19.22 -6.36
C LEU A 226 -0.75 19.74 -4.98
N LEU A 227 0.54 19.94 -4.72
CA LEU A 227 1.04 20.47 -3.44
C LEU A 227 0.43 21.84 -3.13
N CYS A 228 0.40 22.75 -4.12
CA CYS A 228 -0.21 24.06 -3.96
C CYS A 228 -1.72 23.95 -3.68
N GLY A 229 -2.44 23.17 -4.48
CA GLY A 229 -3.90 23.02 -4.37
C GLY A 229 -4.34 22.39 -3.06
N LEU A 230 -3.57 21.43 -2.53
CA LEU A 230 -3.85 20.80 -1.24
C LEU A 230 -3.49 21.70 -0.05
N SER A 231 -2.46 22.56 -0.18
CA SER A 231 -1.98 23.46 0.87
C SER A 231 -2.83 24.70 1.09
N HIS A 232 -3.72 25.04 0.15
CA HIS A 232 -4.67 26.13 0.37
C HIS A 232 -5.72 25.71 1.41
N PRO A 233 -5.88 26.43 2.53
CA PRO A 233 -7.06 26.28 3.35
C PRO A 233 -8.25 26.71 2.52
N SER A 234 -9.18 25.80 2.23
CA SER A 234 -10.49 26.18 1.72
C SER A 234 -11.05 27.25 2.66
N ALA A 235 -11.36 28.43 2.13
CA ALA A 235 -11.70 29.63 2.88
C ALA A 235 -13.05 29.56 3.66
N GLU A 236 -13.52 28.36 3.98
CA GLU A 236 -14.83 28.10 4.61
C GLU A 236 -14.75 27.38 5.96
N SER A 237 -13.56 27.13 6.51
CA SER A 237 -13.41 26.65 7.90
C SER A 237 -13.11 27.79 8.88
N ARG A 238 -13.99 28.78 8.95
CA ARG A 238 -14.27 29.47 10.22
C ARG A 238 -15.69 29.09 10.59
N VAL A 239 -15.84 27.92 11.21
CA VAL A 239 -17.03 27.62 11.98
C VAL A 239 -16.96 28.56 13.19
N ASP A 240 -17.72 29.65 13.14
CA ASP A 240 -18.04 30.40 14.35
C ASP A 240 -18.73 29.44 15.32
N VAL A 241 -18.22 29.39 16.55
CA VAL A 241 -18.51 28.39 17.59
C VAL A 241 -19.91 28.58 18.23
N ASP A 242 -20.84 29.27 17.56
CA ASP A 242 -22.15 29.61 18.11
C ASP A 242 -23.31 29.03 17.28
N MET A 243 -23.41 27.69 17.18
CA MET A 243 -24.72 27.02 17.01
C MET A 243 -24.62 25.50 17.26
N ILE A 244 -24.18 25.10 18.45
CA ILE A 244 -24.46 23.73 18.93
C ILE A 244 -25.82 23.80 19.60
N ASP A 245 -26.88 23.70 18.81
CA ASP A 245 -28.15 23.10 19.23
C ASP A 245 -29.05 22.94 18.00
N ASN A 246 -29.43 21.70 17.72
CA ASN A 246 -30.33 21.21 16.67
C ASN A 246 -29.69 20.71 15.36
N VAL A 247 -28.97 19.59 15.40
CA VAL A 247 -28.99 18.61 14.28
C VAL A 247 -28.97 17.20 14.85
N LEU A 248 -30.17 16.67 15.11
CA LEU A 248 -30.39 15.25 15.30
C LEU A 248 -31.04 14.73 14.02
N GLU A 249 -30.29 14.67 12.92
CA GLU A 249 -30.63 13.86 11.74
C GLU A 249 -29.43 13.83 10.74
N SER A 250 -28.81 12.65 10.61
CA SER A 250 -28.02 12.16 9.45
C SER A 250 -26.94 13.09 8.85
N ASP A 251 -25.69 13.07 9.34
CA ASP A 251 -24.61 13.87 8.72
C ASP A 251 -23.34 13.06 8.36
N SER A 252 -23.53 12.10 7.44
CA SER A 252 -22.44 11.43 6.70
C SER A 252 -21.47 12.43 6.04
N HIS A 253 -21.97 13.60 5.62
CA HIS A 253 -21.16 14.64 4.98
C HIS A 253 -20.20 15.35 5.95
N GLY A 254 -20.56 15.52 7.22
CA GLY A 254 -19.67 16.11 8.23
C GLY A 254 -18.44 15.25 8.51
N ALA A 255 -18.64 13.93 8.65
CA ALA A 255 -17.54 12.98 8.90
C ALA A 255 -16.55 12.90 7.72
N VAL A 256 -17.05 12.86 6.48
CA VAL A 256 -16.20 12.89 5.27
C VAL A 256 -15.47 14.23 5.14
N GLY A 257 -16.11 15.34 5.50
CA GLY A 257 -15.51 16.68 5.54
C GLY A 257 -14.29 16.75 6.45
N ILE A 258 -14.44 16.31 7.71
CA ILE A 258 -13.35 16.31 8.71
C ILE A 258 -12.23 15.36 8.29
N ALA A 259 -12.56 14.11 7.92
CA ALA A 259 -11.57 13.13 7.46
C ALA A 259 -10.78 13.65 6.25
N SER A 260 -11.42 14.41 5.35
CA SER A 260 -10.78 14.96 4.16
C SER A 260 -9.76 16.06 4.48
N ALA A 261 -9.98 16.90 5.49
CA ALA A 261 -9.01 17.93 5.85
C ALA A 261 -7.70 17.33 6.38
N GLU A 262 -7.79 16.35 7.28
CA GLU A 262 -6.63 15.62 7.80
C GLU A 262 -5.93 14.83 6.69
N VAL A 263 -6.68 14.11 5.86
CA VAL A 263 -6.12 13.32 4.76
C VAL A 263 -5.44 14.23 3.73
N ARG A 264 -5.98 15.41 3.41
CA ARG A 264 -5.31 16.39 2.54
C ARG A 264 -3.96 16.83 3.12
N HIS A 265 -3.93 17.15 4.42
CA HIS A 265 -2.68 17.53 5.10
C HIS A 265 -1.64 16.40 5.02
N ASN A 266 -2.03 15.17 5.36
CA ASN A 266 -1.17 14.00 5.29
C ASN A 266 -0.69 13.72 3.86
N THR A 267 -1.53 13.95 2.85
CA THR A 267 -1.12 13.85 1.44
C THR A 267 -0.11 14.92 1.06
N CYS A 268 -0.23 16.17 1.53
CA CYS A 268 0.81 17.18 1.34
C CYS A 268 2.15 16.72 1.92
N THR A 269 2.14 16.19 3.15
CA THR A 269 3.35 15.68 3.80
C THR A 269 3.96 14.52 3.00
N ALA A 270 3.14 13.55 2.56
CA ALA A 270 3.60 12.45 1.72
C ALA A 270 4.20 12.98 0.40
N LEU A 271 3.54 13.92 -0.26
CA LEU A 271 4.03 14.50 -1.51
C LEU A 271 5.35 15.25 -1.34
N GLN A 272 5.53 15.98 -0.24
CA GLN A 272 6.81 16.62 0.10
C GLN A 272 7.92 15.59 0.28
N LYS A 273 7.68 14.52 1.05
CA LYS A 273 8.63 13.41 1.21
C LYS A 273 8.99 12.78 -0.11
N PHE A 274 7.98 12.47 -0.94
CA PHE A 274 8.17 11.92 -2.27
C PHE A 274 9.10 12.80 -3.12
N LEU A 275 8.88 14.12 -3.16
CA LEU A 275 9.75 15.05 -3.90
C LEU A 275 11.18 15.11 -3.36
N VAL A 276 11.38 14.93 -2.05
CA VAL A 276 12.73 14.82 -1.46
C VAL A 276 13.42 13.54 -1.93
N VAL A 277 12.71 12.40 -1.89
CA VAL A 277 13.23 11.10 -2.31
C VAL A 277 13.54 11.07 -3.82
N VAL A 278 12.71 11.69 -4.65
CA VAL A 278 12.93 11.82 -6.11
C VAL A 278 14.19 12.64 -6.44
N LYS A 279 14.61 13.55 -5.55
CA LYS A 279 15.77 14.42 -5.78
C LYS A 279 17.12 13.73 -5.47
N GLN A 280 17.11 12.69 -4.64
CA GLN A 280 18.32 11.98 -4.19
C GLN A 280 18.90 11.11 -5.30
#